data_AF-A0A7V9RNT8-F1
#
_entry.id   AF-A0A7V9RNT8-F1
#
_cell.length_a   1.000
_cell.length_b   1.000
_cell.length_c   1.000
_cell.angle_alpha   90.00
_cell.angle_beta   90.00
_cell.angle_gamma   90.00
#
_symmetry.space_group_name_H-M   'P 1'
#
loop_
_entity.id
_entity.type
_entity.pdbx_description
1 polymer ?
#
loop_
_entity_poly.entity_id
_entity_poly.type
_entity_poly.pdbx_seq_one_letter_code
_entity_poly.pdbx_strand_id
1 'polypeptide(L)'
;MTMIVEWLRRLEPVPPHGDLERGFRQEVADPLWMLGRQWQLGEHTGEDAGAPVGVTMSVSHTPIEPLDGLNPTRVPAEAIIEGNAADWWTIGRRIRVGRVIARSLSAQQRSAVAFAGDLPAPYGRAFEGMVDGREAWRRKLIAADHPALDGFRPQRRDHWDSSRMRYDATFRAGRSRLTVKNHSGSEVDWYTADADQPLGRLPKATRVEVIPMRLQYPGAPLPRVWQIEDHAVDIGGYPPDRSHLATALLIELVTDHAGDWFVAPVPAPSGRSKAPGMGAVVTLADVKVRNSFDEVDTLLVPPGEGDDPAGPDEPTGPWSLFRTRGLGRSSLVLWPTAATPITGPVLDDIVFGVDEDANLMWAVEERVDGLPLASGAEARQALADGRSTGSREFRWLPTSTLPPHWHPYRGVPINAPTVFEQGLVANFSTGTPKPRPGPLSDLIRSTPSKGHLLDLHAVPYQGLRLERRYMLARCTDGRPALWRQRRTVPLLAPPASHLRFDVIREAPVEE
;
A
#
# COMPACT_ATOMS: atom_id res chain seq x y z
N MET A 1 44.72 14.81 22.62
CA MET A 1 43.27 15.08 22.64
C MET A 1 42.94 15.71 21.30
N THR A 2 42.61 14.87 20.32
CA THR A 2 42.46 15.27 18.92
C THR A 2 40.99 15.18 18.57
N MET A 3 40.35 16.34 18.45
CA MET A 3 38.94 16.47 18.04
C MET A 3 38.82 16.09 16.57
N ILE A 4 38.25 14.92 16.30
CA ILE A 4 37.76 14.53 14.97
C ILE A 4 36.42 15.24 14.78
N VAL A 5 36.40 16.27 13.93
CA VAL A 5 35.18 16.93 13.48
C VAL A 5 34.74 16.20 12.20
N GLU A 6 33.71 15.37 12.31
CA GLU A 6 33.05 14.75 11.16
C GLU A 6 32.43 15.85 10.28
N TRP A 7 33.01 16.06 9.10
CA TRP A 7 32.36 16.79 8.01
C TRP A 7 31.22 15.94 7.47
N LEU A 8 30.01 16.14 8.00
CA LEU A 8 28.78 15.80 7.28
C LEU A 8 28.77 16.60 5.98
N ARG A 9 29.14 15.96 4.87
CA ARG A 9 28.87 16.48 3.53
C ARG A 9 27.36 16.56 3.36
N ARG A 10 26.79 17.74 3.62
CA ARG A 10 25.47 18.09 3.12
C ARG A 10 25.55 17.95 1.60
N LEU A 11 24.78 17.03 1.03
CA LEU A 11 24.50 17.02 -0.39
C LEU A 11 23.70 18.28 -0.68
N GLU A 12 24.38 19.34 -1.12
CA GLU A 12 23.69 20.47 -1.74
C GLU A 12 23.40 20.07 -3.18
N PRO A 13 22.16 20.24 -3.67
CA PRO A 13 21.88 20.05 -5.09
C PRO A 13 22.85 20.95 -5.86
N VAL A 14 23.52 20.38 -6.86
CA VAL A 14 24.24 21.18 -7.86
C VAL A 14 23.24 22.25 -8.34
N PRO A 15 23.55 23.55 -8.24
CA PRO A 15 22.64 24.58 -8.73
C PRO A 15 22.37 24.26 -10.20
N PRO A 16 21.12 23.99 -10.62
CA PRO A 16 20.85 23.50 -11.97
C PRO A 16 21.13 24.54 -13.07
N HIS A 17 21.56 25.75 -12.72
CA HIS A 17 21.59 26.88 -13.63
C HIS A 17 22.94 27.60 -13.56
N GLY A 18 23.75 27.43 -14.61
CA GLY A 18 25.08 28.03 -14.77
C GLY A 18 25.09 29.48 -15.28
N ASP A 19 23.94 30.05 -15.62
CA ASP A 19 23.81 31.45 -16.01
C ASP A 19 22.35 31.89 -15.90
N LEU A 20 22.00 32.55 -14.80
CA LEU A 20 20.66 33.13 -14.61
C LEU A 20 20.44 34.35 -15.52
N GLU A 21 21.51 35.00 -15.98
CA GLU A 21 21.46 36.25 -16.74
C GLU A 21 20.73 36.05 -18.07
N ARG A 22 21.00 34.93 -18.76
CA ARG A 22 20.30 34.58 -20.00
C ARG A 22 18.80 34.30 -19.79
N GLY A 23 18.44 33.66 -18.68
CA GLY A 23 17.03 33.45 -18.30
C GLY A 23 16.30 34.76 -18.00
N PHE A 24 16.99 35.71 -17.34
CA PHE A 24 16.46 37.06 -17.10
C PHE A 24 16.38 37.93 -18.37
N ARG A 25 17.24 37.71 -19.36
CA ARG A 25 17.23 38.47 -20.63
C ARG A 25 16.05 38.14 -21.54
N GLN A 26 15.43 36.96 -21.38
CA GLN A 26 14.32 36.48 -22.22
C GLN A 26 14.56 36.73 -23.72
N GLU A 27 15.73 36.32 -24.22
CA GLU A 27 16.13 36.56 -25.61
C GLU A 27 15.17 35.81 -26.57
N VAL A 28 14.45 36.57 -27.39
CA VAL A 28 13.53 36.02 -28.40
C VAL A 28 14.29 35.80 -29.71
N ALA A 29 14.42 34.54 -30.13
CA ALA A 29 15.18 34.17 -31.34
C ALA A 29 14.47 34.56 -32.65
N ASP A 30 13.14 34.43 -32.70
CA ASP A 30 12.32 34.83 -33.85
C ASP A 30 10.97 35.41 -33.38
N PRO A 31 10.92 36.73 -33.12
CA PRO A 31 9.70 37.39 -32.67
C PRO A 31 8.57 37.30 -33.69
N LEU A 32 8.89 37.28 -34.99
CA LEU A 32 7.90 37.31 -36.05
C LEU A 32 7.20 35.95 -36.17
N TRP A 33 7.96 34.86 -36.06
CA TRP A 33 7.42 33.51 -35.99
C TRP A 33 6.53 33.32 -34.75
N MET A 34 6.96 33.79 -33.58
CA MET A 34 6.16 33.73 -32.35
C MET A 34 4.83 34.50 -32.48
N LEU A 35 4.86 35.73 -33.00
CA LEU A 35 3.65 36.52 -33.25
C LEU A 35 2.73 35.85 -34.28
N GLY A 36 3.31 35.25 -35.33
CA GLY A 36 2.54 34.46 -36.31
C GLY A 36 1.86 33.24 -35.69
N ARG A 37 2.52 32.57 -34.74
CA ARG A 37 1.93 31.45 -33.98
C ARG A 37 0.84 31.90 -33.01
N GLN A 38 1.04 33.00 -32.30
CA GLN A 38 0.02 33.60 -31.44
C GLN A 38 -1.23 33.98 -32.24
N TRP A 39 -1.06 34.56 -33.43
CA TRP A 39 -2.18 34.84 -34.32
C TRP A 39 -2.88 33.56 -34.82
N GLN A 40 -2.13 32.53 -35.24
CA GLN A 40 -2.70 31.25 -35.70
C GLN A 40 -3.50 30.51 -34.62
N LEU A 41 -3.08 30.61 -33.36
CA LEU A 41 -3.75 29.99 -32.22
C LEU A 41 -4.85 30.87 -31.62
N GLY A 42 -5.09 32.07 -32.18
CA GLY A 42 -6.15 32.96 -31.72
C GLY A 42 -5.83 33.70 -30.41
N GLU A 43 -4.59 33.70 -29.93
CA GLU A 43 -4.13 34.40 -28.71
C GLU A 43 -4.41 35.91 -28.75
N HIS A 44 -4.43 36.50 -29.95
CA HIS A 44 -4.74 37.93 -30.14
C HIS A 44 -6.23 38.26 -29.96
N THR A 45 -7.08 37.25 -29.85
CA THR A 45 -8.51 37.41 -29.56
C THR A 45 -8.73 37.75 -28.10
N GLY A 46 -7.72 37.55 -27.23
CA GLY A 46 -7.60 38.05 -25.86
C GLY A 46 -8.89 38.12 -25.06
N GLU A 47 -9.14 37.13 -24.20
CA GLU A 47 -10.19 37.26 -23.19
C GLU A 47 -9.69 38.13 -22.02
N ASP A 48 -10.46 39.15 -21.65
CA ASP A 48 -10.18 40.00 -20.49
C ASP A 48 -10.54 39.24 -19.20
N ALA A 49 -9.73 38.24 -18.87
CA ALA A 49 -9.93 37.37 -17.71
C ALA A 49 -8.96 37.73 -16.58
N GLY A 50 -9.49 38.06 -15.41
CA GLY A 50 -8.70 38.32 -14.21
C GLY A 50 -7.96 37.07 -13.73
N ALA A 51 -6.70 37.21 -13.35
CA ALA A 51 -5.96 36.12 -12.70
C ALA A 51 -6.14 36.18 -11.18
N PRO A 52 -6.28 35.04 -10.47
CA PRO A 52 -6.36 35.05 -9.02
C PRO A 52 -5.02 35.53 -8.43
N VAL A 53 -5.06 36.54 -7.58
CA VAL A 53 -3.87 37.15 -6.93
C VAL A 53 -3.88 37.01 -5.41
N GLY A 54 -5.01 36.61 -4.83
CA GLY A 54 -5.12 36.30 -3.40
C GLY A 54 -6.29 35.38 -3.13
N VAL A 55 -6.12 34.45 -2.19
CA VAL A 55 -7.19 33.57 -1.71
C VAL A 55 -7.30 33.72 -0.21
N THR A 56 -8.47 34.14 0.25
CA THR A 56 -8.84 34.12 1.68
C THR A 56 -9.75 32.92 1.92
N MET A 57 -9.51 32.16 2.98
CA MET A 57 -10.38 31.04 3.35
C MET A 57 -10.46 30.88 4.87
N SER A 58 -11.56 30.32 5.35
CA SER A 58 -11.74 29.89 6.74
C SER A 58 -11.53 28.38 6.83
N VAL A 59 -10.56 27.95 7.62
CA VAL A 59 -10.15 26.53 7.70
C VAL A 59 -10.40 25.97 9.09
N SER A 60 -11.17 24.89 9.18
CA SER A 60 -11.37 24.11 10.40
C SER A 60 -10.69 22.74 10.27
N HIS A 61 -10.02 22.31 11.34
CA HIS A 61 -9.37 21.01 11.40
C HIS A 61 -9.99 20.19 12.53
N THR A 62 -10.64 19.09 12.18
CA THR A 62 -11.23 18.14 13.15
C THR A 62 -10.28 16.96 13.30
N PRO A 63 -9.53 16.82 14.41
CA PRO A 63 -8.56 15.74 14.58
C PRO A 63 -9.22 14.36 14.51
N ILE A 64 -8.53 13.42 13.90
CA ILE A 64 -8.88 12.00 13.94
C ILE A 64 -8.41 11.44 15.28
N GLU A 65 -9.30 10.75 15.98
CA GLU A 65 -9.04 10.18 17.30
C GLU A 65 -8.06 9.00 17.25
N PRO A 66 -7.28 8.77 18.31
CA PRO A 66 -6.39 7.62 18.41
C PRO A 66 -7.09 6.27 18.21
N LEU A 67 -6.44 5.37 17.46
CA LEU A 67 -6.84 3.98 17.30
C LEU A 67 -5.78 3.06 17.93
N ASP A 68 -6.19 2.13 18.79
CA ASP A 68 -5.31 1.21 19.52
C ASP A 68 -4.14 1.89 20.27
N GLY A 69 -4.38 3.12 20.74
CA GLY A 69 -3.38 3.93 21.44
C GLY A 69 -2.30 4.55 20.54
N LEU A 70 -2.46 4.49 19.22
CA LEU A 70 -1.66 5.21 18.23
C LEU A 70 -2.42 6.45 17.77
N ASN A 71 -1.72 7.58 17.68
CA ASN A 71 -2.33 8.86 17.34
C ASN A 71 -2.17 9.15 15.83
N PRO A 72 -3.25 9.19 15.03
CA PRO A 72 -3.22 9.46 13.58
C PRO A 72 -2.72 10.84 13.20
N THR A 73 -2.46 11.73 14.16
CA THR A 73 -1.85 13.05 13.91
C THR A 73 -0.32 12.99 13.93
N ARG A 74 0.23 11.84 14.37
CA ARG A 74 1.66 11.61 14.54
C ARG A 74 2.17 10.40 13.79
N VAL A 75 1.48 9.29 13.93
CA VAL A 75 1.87 8.01 13.36
C VAL A 75 1.28 7.90 11.95
N PRO A 76 2.07 7.47 10.95
CA PRO A 76 1.56 7.25 9.60
C PRO A 76 0.33 6.32 9.60
N ALA A 77 -0.68 6.63 8.81
CA ALA A 77 -1.94 5.90 8.81
C ALA A 77 -1.76 4.43 8.42
N GLU A 78 -0.86 4.14 7.47
CA GLU A 78 -0.46 2.79 7.06
C GLU A 78 0.05 2.00 8.27
N ALA A 79 0.92 2.62 9.07
CA ALA A 79 1.47 1.98 10.26
C ALA A 79 0.38 1.67 11.30
N ILE A 80 -0.68 2.48 11.41
CA ILE A 80 -1.80 2.24 12.33
C ILE A 80 -2.71 1.12 11.81
N ILE A 81 -3.10 1.19 10.53
CA ILE A 81 -4.05 0.26 9.89
C ILE A 81 -3.41 -1.11 9.69
N GLU A 82 -2.19 -1.16 9.16
CA GLU A 82 -1.58 -2.40 8.70
C GLU A 82 -0.83 -3.16 9.80
N GLY A 83 -0.37 -2.43 10.82
CA GLY A 83 0.50 -2.96 11.86
C GLY A 83 -0.24 -3.57 13.05
N ASN A 84 0.40 -4.53 13.70
CA ASN A 84 -0.15 -5.26 14.86
C ASN A 84 0.91 -5.50 15.95
N ALA A 85 0.51 -6.18 17.03
CA ALA A 85 1.42 -6.50 18.14
C ALA A 85 2.67 -7.28 17.69
N ALA A 86 2.53 -8.17 16.71
CA ALA A 86 3.61 -9.04 16.28
C ALA A 86 4.72 -8.34 15.48
N ASP A 87 4.49 -7.09 15.05
CA ASP A 87 5.52 -6.23 14.44
C ASP A 87 6.65 -5.89 15.41
N TRP A 88 6.38 -5.97 16.71
CA TRP A 88 7.40 -5.78 17.71
C TRP A 88 8.45 -6.90 17.67
N TRP A 89 8.09 -8.13 17.26
CA TRP A 89 8.96 -9.31 17.28
C TRP A 89 9.92 -9.41 16.07
N THR A 90 10.74 -8.38 15.89
CA THR A 90 11.88 -8.45 14.96
C THR A 90 12.86 -9.56 15.36
N ILE A 91 13.62 -10.10 14.41
CA ILE A 91 14.62 -11.17 14.68
C ILE A 91 15.57 -10.74 15.81
N GLY A 92 16.06 -9.49 15.77
CA GLY A 92 16.91 -8.95 16.83
C GLY A 92 16.24 -8.94 18.22
N ARG A 93 14.94 -8.62 18.30
CA ARG A 93 14.21 -8.66 19.57
C ARG A 93 13.91 -10.08 20.04
N ARG A 94 13.60 -11.00 19.12
CA ARG A 94 13.46 -12.45 19.41
C ARG A 94 14.73 -12.99 20.07
N ILE A 95 15.89 -12.69 19.49
CA ILE A 95 17.21 -13.10 20.01
C ILE A 95 17.50 -12.43 21.35
N ARG A 96 17.33 -11.10 21.45
CA ARG A 96 17.62 -10.32 22.68
C ARG A 96 16.80 -10.83 23.86
N VAL A 97 15.49 -10.98 23.68
CA VAL A 97 14.58 -11.48 24.73
C VAL A 97 14.93 -12.92 25.09
N GLY A 98 15.16 -13.78 24.08
CA GLY A 98 15.53 -15.17 24.30
C GLY A 98 16.81 -15.35 25.13
N ARG A 99 17.84 -14.53 24.87
CA ARG A 99 19.09 -14.53 25.64
C ARG A 99 18.88 -14.16 27.11
N VAL A 100 18.01 -13.19 27.39
CA VAL A 100 17.75 -12.73 28.77
C VAL A 100 17.09 -13.84 29.59
N ILE A 101 16.08 -14.51 29.02
CA ILE A 101 15.29 -15.52 29.75
C ILE A 101 15.92 -16.91 29.74
N ALA A 102 16.89 -17.19 28.86
CA ALA A 102 17.42 -18.55 28.69
C ALA A 102 17.93 -19.15 30.02
N ARG A 103 18.44 -18.32 30.92
CA ARG A 103 18.96 -18.73 32.24
C ARG A 103 17.85 -19.15 33.22
N SER A 104 16.62 -18.67 33.05
CA SER A 104 15.48 -19.02 33.91
C SER A 104 14.68 -20.21 33.39
N LEU A 105 15.06 -20.80 32.25
CA LEU A 105 14.34 -21.92 31.63
C LEU A 105 15.07 -23.26 31.84
N SER A 106 14.30 -24.32 32.09
CA SER A 106 14.81 -25.69 32.11
C SER A 106 15.35 -26.11 30.73
N ALA A 107 16.18 -27.16 30.66
CA ALA A 107 16.71 -27.65 29.39
C ALA A 107 15.58 -28.06 28.42
N GLN A 108 14.53 -28.71 28.93
CA GLN A 108 13.36 -29.09 28.16
C GLN A 108 12.60 -27.86 27.63
N GLN A 109 12.39 -26.84 28.47
CA GLN A 109 11.76 -25.59 28.04
C GLN A 109 12.58 -24.88 26.97
N ARG A 110 13.91 -24.81 27.12
CA ARG A 110 14.81 -24.20 26.14
C ARG A 110 14.71 -24.89 24.78
N SER A 111 14.77 -26.22 24.76
CA SER A 111 14.62 -26.98 23.51
C SER A 111 13.25 -26.78 22.86
N ALA A 112 12.19 -26.63 23.67
CA ALA A 112 10.83 -26.49 23.17
C ALA A 112 10.55 -25.12 22.52
N VAL A 113 11.37 -24.11 22.79
CA VAL A 113 11.21 -22.73 22.27
C VAL A 113 12.45 -22.26 21.51
N ALA A 114 13.31 -23.19 21.08
CA ALA A 114 14.50 -22.85 20.34
C ALA A 114 14.16 -22.38 18.91
N PHE A 115 15.03 -21.56 18.33
CA PHE A 115 14.98 -21.32 16.88
C PHE A 115 15.16 -22.64 16.14
N ALA A 116 14.18 -22.96 15.30
CA ALA A 116 14.20 -24.13 14.43
C ALA A 116 14.82 -23.73 13.08
N GLY A 117 16.02 -24.23 12.80
CA GLY A 117 16.68 -24.10 11.51
C GLY A 117 17.19 -22.70 11.15
N ASP A 118 17.22 -22.43 9.85
CA ASP A 118 17.79 -21.23 9.25
C ASP A 118 16.96 -19.97 9.57
N LEU A 119 17.64 -18.87 9.90
CA LEU A 119 17.06 -17.53 9.90
C LEU A 119 17.46 -16.77 8.63
N PRO A 120 16.67 -15.76 8.20
CA PRO A 120 17.02 -14.94 7.05
C PRO A 120 18.43 -14.36 7.14
N ALA A 121 19.02 -14.06 5.98
CA ALA A 121 20.28 -13.33 5.95
C ALA A 121 20.17 -12.00 6.75
N PRO A 122 21.21 -11.60 7.49
CA PRO A 122 22.53 -12.22 7.59
C PRO A 122 22.66 -13.29 8.69
N TYR A 123 21.56 -13.70 9.35
CA TYR A 123 21.62 -14.53 10.56
C TYR A 123 21.98 -16.00 10.27
N GLY A 124 21.41 -16.61 9.23
CA GLY A 124 21.63 -18.03 8.90
C GLY A 124 21.36 -18.95 10.10
N ARG A 125 22.26 -19.91 10.37
CA ARG A 125 22.17 -20.84 11.52
C ARG A 125 22.82 -20.34 12.80
N ALA A 126 23.27 -19.09 12.86
CA ALA A 126 24.06 -18.59 13.99
C ALA A 126 23.33 -18.65 15.35
N PHE A 127 22.00 -18.79 15.34
CA PHE A 127 21.15 -18.84 16.52
C PHE A 127 20.37 -20.16 16.65
N GLU A 128 20.69 -21.17 15.85
CA GLU A 128 20.06 -22.49 15.93
C GLU A 128 20.23 -23.09 17.33
N GLY A 129 19.15 -23.65 17.89
CA GLY A 129 19.15 -24.20 19.25
C GLY A 129 19.11 -23.15 20.38
N MET A 130 19.29 -21.85 20.08
CA MET A 130 19.10 -20.78 21.06
C MET A 130 17.61 -20.50 21.29
N VAL A 131 17.28 -20.02 22.49
CA VAL A 131 15.91 -19.64 22.86
C VAL A 131 15.38 -18.52 21.96
N ASP A 132 14.23 -18.73 21.33
CA ASP A 132 13.45 -17.71 20.65
C ASP A 132 12.51 -17.02 21.64
N GLY A 133 12.76 -15.73 21.92
CA GLY A 133 11.95 -14.94 22.84
C GLY A 133 10.48 -14.84 22.43
N ARG A 134 10.15 -14.86 21.13
CA ARG A 134 8.76 -14.83 20.64
C ARG A 134 8.05 -16.13 21.00
N GLU A 135 8.69 -17.26 20.76
CA GLU A 135 8.11 -18.57 21.05
C GLU A 135 7.99 -18.81 22.56
N ALA A 136 8.97 -18.37 23.35
CA ALA A 136 8.89 -18.38 24.80
C ALA A 136 7.72 -17.53 25.33
N TRP A 137 7.50 -16.34 24.78
CA TRP A 137 6.33 -15.53 25.11
C TRP A 137 5.01 -16.21 24.69
N ARG A 138 4.94 -16.78 23.48
CA ARG A 138 3.74 -17.50 22.99
C ARG A 138 3.36 -18.67 23.89
N ARG A 139 4.34 -19.36 24.46
CA ARG A 139 4.15 -20.45 25.43
C ARG A 139 3.99 -19.99 26.88
N LYS A 140 3.86 -18.67 27.12
CA LYS A 140 3.70 -18.07 28.45
C LYS A 140 4.84 -18.41 29.42
N LEU A 141 6.05 -18.58 28.90
CA LEU A 141 7.27 -18.82 29.70
C LEU A 141 7.95 -17.51 30.16
N ILE A 142 7.40 -16.36 29.78
CA ILE A 142 7.83 -15.02 30.19
C ILE A 142 6.60 -14.29 30.75
N ALA A 143 6.74 -13.67 31.92
CA ALA A 143 5.70 -12.82 32.47
C ALA A 143 5.45 -11.58 31.58
N ALA A 144 4.20 -11.12 31.49
CA ALA A 144 3.82 -10.03 30.58
C ALA A 144 4.46 -8.68 30.95
N ASP A 145 4.80 -8.48 32.23
CA ASP A 145 5.45 -7.29 32.80
C ASP A 145 6.99 -7.40 32.83
N HIS A 146 7.56 -8.48 32.29
CA HIS A 146 8.99 -8.70 32.32
C HIS A 146 9.76 -7.58 31.58
N PRO A 147 10.82 -6.99 32.15
CA PRO A 147 11.53 -5.84 31.56
C PRO A 147 12.07 -6.04 30.14
N ALA A 148 12.37 -7.29 29.75
CA ALA A 148 12.78 -7.61 28.38
C ALA A 148 11.72 -7.28 27.31
N LEU A 149 10.44 -7.22 27.71
CA LEU A 149 9.28 -6.91 26.87
C LEU A 149 8.93 -5.41 26.87
N ASP A 150 9.81 -4.53 27.36
CA ASP A 150 9.55 -3.08 27.36
C ASP A 150 9.15 -2.56 25.95
N GLY A 151 8.08 -1.78 25.91
CA GLY A 151 7.46 -1.26 24.69
C GLY A 151 6.65 -2.27 23.87
N PHE A 152 6.59 -3.55 24.25
CA PHE A 152 5.70 -4.52 23.60
C PHE A 152 4.24 -4.28 24.04
N ARG A 153 3.33 -4.17 23.06
CA ARG A 153 1.90 -3.91 23.30
C ARG A 153 1.08 -5.09 22.80
N PRO A 154 0.89 -6.15 23.59
CA PRO A 154 0.18 -7.36 23.15
C PRO A 154 -1.30 -7.10 22.81
N GLN A 155 -1.90 -6.06 23.38
CA GLN A 155 -3.28 -5.65 23.11
C GLN A 155 -3.48 -4.95 21.76
N ARG A 156 -2.42 -4.63 21.02
CA ARG A 156 -2.53 -3.99 19.71
C ARG A 156 -3.18 -4.96 18.72
N ARG A 157 -4.38 -4.59 18.24
CA ARG A 157 -5.20 -5.41 17.35
C ARG A 157 -4.52 -5.63 16.00
N ASP A 158 -4.83 -6.77 15.38
CA ASP A 158 -4.58 -7.00 13.96
C ASP A 158 -5.87 -6.68 13.19
N HIS A 159 -5.83 -5.66 12.34
CA HIS A 159 -6.96 -5.25 11.50
C HIS A 159 -7.06 -6.06 10.20
N TRP A 160 -6.18 -7.04 10.04
CA TRP A 160 -6.17 -7.97 8.91
C TRP A 160 -7.27 -9.03 9.03
N ASP A 161 -8.11 -9.11 8.00
CA ASP A 161 -9.03 -10.21 7.76
C ASP A 161 -8.37 -11.24 6.85
N SER A 162 -7.98 -12.38 7.45
CA SER A 162 -7.35 -13.50 6.75
C SER A 162 -8.21 -14.08 5.63
N SER A 163 -9.54 -14.06 5.80
CA SER A 163 -10.48 -14.65 4.84
C SER A 163 -10.65 -13.81 3.57
N ARG A 164 -10.55 -12.48 3.71
CA ARG A 164 -10.64 -11.54 2.58
C ARG A 164 -9.28 -11.09 2.07
N MET A 165 -8.21 -11.33 2.83
CA MET A 165 -6.89 -10.70 2.63
C MET A 165 -7.00 -9.16 2.57
N ARG A 166 -7.89 -8.69 3.45
CA ARG A 166 -8.39 -7.36 3.80
C ARG A 166 -7.71 -6.66 4.96
N TYR A 167 -7.49 -5.35 4.95
CA TYR A 167 -7.55 -4.57 6.19
C TYR A 167 -8.86 -3.80 6.29
N ASP A 168 -9.50 -3.89 7.47
CA ASP A 168 -10.63 -3.05 7.84
C ASP A 168 -10.32 -2.31 9.15
N ALA A 169 -10.42 -0.99 9.13
CA ALA A 169 -10.16 -0.16 10.30
C ALA A 169 -11.24 0.92 10.44
N THR A 170 -11.42 1.42 11.65
CA THR A 170 -12.47 2.41 11.94
C THR A 170 -11.96 3.45 12.90
N PHE A 171 -11.95 4.70 12.45
CA PHE A 171 -11.53 5.86 13.20
C PHE A 171 -12.73 6.75 13.53
N ARG A 172 -12.53 7.72 14.41
CA ARG A 172 -13.54 8.72 14.76
C ARG A 172 -12.99 10.12 14.51
N ALA A 173 -13.83 11.01 14.02
CA ALA A 173 -13.53 12.44 13.89
C ALA A 173 -14.81 13.24 14.16
N GLY A 174 -14.84 13.98 15.28
CA GLY A 174 -16.07 14.64 15.74
C GLY A 174 -17.20 13.63 15.96
N ARG A 175 -18.34 13.82 15.30
CA ARG A 175 -19.45 12.84 15.34
C ARG A 175 -19.29 11.69 14.34
N SER A 176 -18.42 11.84 13.34
CA SER A 176 -18.29 10.91 12.22
C SER A 176 -17.41 9.72 12.56
N ARG A 177 -17.73 8.57 11.96
CA ARG A 177 -16.91 7.37 11.91
C ARG A 177 -16.31 7.24 10.52
N LEU A 178 -14.98 7.31 10.45
CA LEU A 178 -14.23 7.11 9.21
C LEU A 178 -13.86 5.62 9.09
N THR A 179 -14.41 4.94 8.10
CA THR A 179 -14.26 3.50 7.91
C THR A 179 -13.37 3.24 6.73
N VAL A 180 -12.21 2.63 6.99
CA VAL A 180 -11.35 2.02 5.97
C VAL A 180 -11.87 0.62 5.74
N LYS A 181 -12.30 0.31 4.52
CA LYS A 181 -12.79 -1.02 4.14
C LYS A 181 -11.96 -1.58 3.00
N ASN A 182 -11.69 -2.87 3.04
CA ASN A 182 -11.02 -3.59 1.98
C ASN A 182 -9.68 -2.96 1.56
N HIS A 183 -8.91 -2.45 2.52
CA HIS A 183 -7.58 -1.89 2.22
C HIS A 183 -6.59 -3.03 1.91
N SER A 184 -5.88 -2.89 0.79
CA SER A 184 -5.04 -3.94 0.21
C SER A 184 -3.58 -3.89 0.67
N GLY A 185 -3.23 -2.97 1.58
CA GLY A 185 -1.84 -2.66 1.94
C GLY A 185 -1.17 -1.71 0.95
N SER A 186 -1.93 -0.86 0.26
CA SER A 186 -1.44 0.21 -0.61
C SER A 186 -1.24 1.52 0.16
N GLU A 187 -0.97 2.62 -0.55
CA GLU A 187 -1.01 3.95 0.04
C GLU A 187 -2.40 4.26 0.63
N VAL A 188 -2.40 5.02 1.72
CA VAL A 188 -3.60 5.51 2.41
C VAL A 188 -3.77 6.98 2.08
N ASP A 189 -4.94 7.37 1.57
CA ASP A 189 -5.23 8.76 1.22
C ASP A 189 -6.71 9.11 1.53
N TRP A 190 -7.16 10.29 1.14
CA TRP A 190 -8.51 10.80 1.38
C TRP A 190 -9.63 9.87 0.88
N TYR A 191 -9.35 9.06 -0.15
CA TYR A 191 -10.28 8.07 -0.72
C TYR A 191 -10.27 6.73 0.02
N THR A 192 -9.32 6.50 0.94
CA THR A 192 -9.18 5.22 1.64
C THR A 192 -10.24 5.00 2.72
N ALA A 193 -10.89 6.07 3.17
CA ALA A 193 -11.91 6.00 4.21
C ALA A 193 -13.19 6.70 3.78
N ASP A 194 -14.33 6.09 4.12
CA ASP A 194 -15.66 6.70 4.01
C ASP A 194 -16.19 7.08 5.39
N ALA A 195 -16.90 8.19 5.47
CA ALA A 195 -17.65 8.60 6.66
C ALA A 195 -19.08 8.03 6.65
N ASP A 196 -19.59 7.71 7.84
CA ASP A 196 -21.01 7.35 8.02
C ASP A 196 -21.95 8.56 8.08
N GLN A 197 -21.44 9.71 8.53
CA GLN A 197 -22.18 10.97 8.65
C GLN A 197 -21.24 12.18 8.66
N PRO A 198 -21.77 13.41 8.50
CA PRO A 198 -20.99 14.64 8.65
C PRO A 198 -20.38 14.80 10.05
N LEU A 199 -19.33 15.64 10.17
CA LEU A 199 -18.56 15.85 11.41
C LEU A 199 -19.39 16.40 12.59
N GLY A 200 -20.53 17.04 12.33
CA GLY A 200 -21.31 17.77 13.32
C GLY A 200 -20.77 19.19 13.54
N ARG A 201 -20.62 19.61 14.80
CA ARG A 201 -20.09 20.95 15.14
C ARG A 201 -18.59 21.02 14.84
N LEU A 202 -18.23 21.86 13.88
CA LEU A 202 -16.84 22.09 13.50
C LEU A 202 -16.07 22.89 14.59
N PRO A 203 -14.77 22.62 14.79
CA PRO A 203 -13.88 23.49 15.56
C PRO A 203 -13.83 24.90 15.00
N LYS A 204 -13.39 25.87 15.81
CA LYS A 204 -13.24 27.28 15.40
C LYS A 204 -12.33 27.36 14.17
N ALA A 205 -12.87 27.92 13.09
CA ALA A 205 -12.12 28.13 11.86
C ALA A 205 -11.03 29.20 12.07
N THR A 206 -9.90 29.00 11.40
CA THR A 206 -8.84 30.00 11.30
C THR A 206 -8.92 30.63 9.92
N ARG A 207 -9.00 31.97 9.87
CA ARG A 207 -8.93 32.71 8.61
C ARG A 207 -7.48 32.75 8.15
N VAL A 208 -7.23 32.38 6.91
CA VAL A 208 -5.92 32.40 6.27
C VAL A 208 -6.02 33.13 4.94
N GLU A 209 -4.96 33.83 4.58
CA GLU A 209 -4.80 34.51 3.30
C GLU A 209 -3.51 33.98 2.66
N VAL A 210 -3.61 33.54 1.41
CA VAL A 210 -2.51 32.95 0.66
C VAL A 210 -2.48 33.49 -0.75
N ILE A 211 -1.30 33.47 -1.36
CA ILE A 211 -1.12 33.80 -2.77
C ILE A 211 -1.30 32.50 -3.56
N PRO A 212 -2.27 32.43 -4.48
CA PRO A 212 -2.42 31.28 -5.36
C PRO A 212 -1.25 31.23 -6.35
N MET A 213 -0.87 30.02 -6.74
CA MET A 213 0.15 29.78 -7.74
C MET A 213 -0.47 29.03 -8.91
N ARG A 214 0.05 29.21 -10.11
CA ARG A 214 -0.38 28.38 -11.23
C ARG A 214 -0.03 26.92 -10.95
N LEU A 215 -0.95 26.01 -11.26
CA LEU A 215 -0.67 24.57 -11.17
C LEU A 215 0.50 24.25 -12.11
N GLN A 216 1.52 23.58 -11.58
CA GLN A 216 2.67 23.11 -12.35
C GLN A 216 2.77 21.59 -12.20
N TYR A 217 3.10 20.93 -13.31
CA TYR A 217 3.36 19.51 -13.37
C TYR A 217 4.48 19.26 -14.39
N PRO A 218 5.23 18.14 -14.28
CA PRO A 218 6.25 17.81 -15.27
C PRO A 218 5.67 17.75 -16.69
N GLY A 219 6.29 18.44 -17.64
CA GLY A 219 5.79 18.56 -19.02
C GLY A 219 4.70 19.62 -19.23
N ALA A 220 4.31 20.38 -18.20
CA ALA A 220 3.38 21.50 -18.37
C ALA A 220 3.97 22.59 -19.28
N PRO A 221 3.19 23.14 -20.23
CA PRO A 221 3.64 24.28 -21.02
C PRO A 221 3.88 25.50 -20.14
N LEU A 222 4.94 26.27 -20.42
CA LEU A 222 5.17 27.52 -19.70
C LEU A 222 4.11 28.56 -20.09
N PRO A 223 3.41 29.17 -19.12
CA PRO A 223 2.46 30.23 -19.42
C PRO A 223 3.20 31.44 -20.01
N ARG A 224 2.67 32.00 -21.10
CA ARG A 224 3.11 33.26 -21.75
C ARG A 224 4.45 33.23 -22.51
N VAL A 225 5.17 32.11 -22.52
CA VAL A 225 6.42 31.98 -23.29
C VAL A 225 6.43 30.67 -24.06
N TRP A 226 6.87 30.72 -25.32
CA TRP A 226 7.12 29.49 -26.07
C TRP A 226 8.44 28.88 -25.62
N GLN A 227 8.36 27.64 -25.16
CA GLN A 227 9.51 26.78 -24.91
C GLN A 227 9.34 25.50 -25.73
N ILE A 228 10.43 25.00 -26.32
CA ILE A 228 10.46 23.62 -26.82
C ILE A 228 10.60 22.72 -25.60
N GLU A 229 9.58 21.89 -25.36
CA GLU A 229 9.30 21.18 -24.11
C GLU A 229 10.49 20.43 -23.52
N ASP A 230 10.52 20.35 -22.18
CA ASP A 230 11.43 19.48 -21.46
C ASP A 230 11.00 18.02 -21.60
N HIS A 231 11.86 17.21 -22.21
CA HIS A 231 11.71 15.77 -22.53
C HIS A 231 11.46 14.81 -21.36
N ALA A 232 11.30 15.29 -20.12
CA ALA A 232 11.23 14.44 -18.95
C ALA A 232 9.93 13.60 -18.88
N VAL A 233 8.82 14.07 -19.48
CA VAL A 233 7.52 13.38 -19.49
C VAL A 233 6.82 13.56 -20.83
N ASP A 234 6.44 12.46 -21.49
CA ASP A 234 5.61 12.44 -22.70
C ASP A 234 4.18 12.03 -22.34
N ILE A 235 3.31 13.03 -22.13
CA ILE A 235 1.90 12.82 -21.77
C ILE A 235 1.12 12.20 -22.96
N GLY A 236 1.57 12.42 -24.20
CA GLY A 236 0.98 11.87 -25.42
C GLY A 236 1.53 10.50 -25.84
N GLY A 237 2.59 10.01 -25.20
CA GLY A 237 3.27 8.75 -25.52
C GLY A 237 2.41 7.50 -25.30
N TYR A 238 1.31 7.64 -24.56
CA TYR A 238 0.24 6.66 -24.50
C TYR A 238 -0.90 7.09 -25.43
N PRO A 239 -1.03 6.47 -26.63
CA PRO A 239 -2.11 6.84 -27.54
C PRO A 239 -3.46 6.63 -26.83
N PRO A 240 -4.32 7.65 -26.78
CA PRO A 240 -5.62 7.53 -26.14
C PRO A 240 -6.43 6.45 -26.87
N ASP A 241 -6.73 5.36 -26.17
CA ASP A 241 -7.65 4.32 -26.63
C ASP A 241 -9.00 4.48 -25.91
N ARG A 242 -10.08 4.04 -26.53
CA ARG A 242 -11.45 4.06 -25.96
C ARG A 242 -11.53 3.30 -24.64
N SER A 243 -10.63 2.35 -24.40
CA SER A 243 -10.53 1.61 -23.14
C SER A 243 -9.89 2.42 -22.00
N HIS A 244 -9.33 3.61 -22.27
CA HIS A 244 -8.56 4.44 -21.35
C HIS A 244 -9.12 5.88 -21.25
N LEU A 245 -10.42 6.02 -20.96
CA LEU A 245 -11.11 7.31 -20.84
C LEU A 245 -10.39 8.32 -19.93
N ALA A 246 -9.83 7.85 -18.80
CA ALA A 246 -9.11 8.72 -17.87
C ALA A 246 -7.87 9.39 -18.50
N THR A 247 -7.16 8.65 -19.36
CA THR A 247 -6.00 9.19 -20.10
C THR A 247 -6.44 10.23 -21.11
N ALA A 248 -7.55 9.98 -21.83
CA ALA A 248 -8.09 10.95 -22.79
C ALA A 248 -8.54 12.25 -22.10
N LEU A 249 -9.23 12.15 -20.97
CA LEU A 249 -9.65 13.31 -20.17
C LEU A 249 -8.45 14.08 -19.61
N LEU A 250 -7.39 13.39 -19.17
CA LEU A 250 -6.17 14.04 -18.70
C LEU A 250 -5.48 14.79 -19.83
N ILE A 251 -5.36 14.19 -21.02
CA ILE A 251 -4.78 14.84 -22.20
C ILE A 251 -5.58 16.11 -22.53
N GLU A 252 -6.90 16.02 -22.64
CA GLU A 252 -7.78 17.17 -22.92
C GLU A 252 -7.59 18.30 -21.88
N LEU A 253 -7.62 17.96 -20.59
CA LEU A 253 -7.41 18.89 -19.49
C LEU A 253 -6.06 19.61 -19.57
N VAL A 254 -5.00 18.85 -19.88
CA VAL A 254 -3.62 19.35 -19.99
C VAL A 254 -3.43 20.19 -21.25
N THR A 255 -4.05 19.83 -22.37
CA THR A 255 -3.86 20.54 -23.63
C THR A 255 -4.70 21.80 -23.74
N ASP A 256 -5.95 21.78 -23.27
CA ASP A 256 -6.91 22.86 -23.50
C ASP A 256 -7.01 23.82 -22.31
N HIS A 257 -6.80 23.33 -21.08
CA HIS A 257 -7.09 24.10 -19.87
C HIS A 257 -5.89 24.29 -18.94
N ALA A 258 -4.69 23.79 -19.26
CA ALA A 258 -3.53 23.87 -18.36
C ALA A 258 -3.18 25.29 -17.88
N GLY A 259 -3.50 26.29 -18.71
CA GLY A 259 -3.32 27.71 -18.42
C GLY A 259 -4.28 28.31 -17.41
N ASP A 260 -5.28 27.57 -16.91
CA ASP A 260 -6.36 28.14 -16.09
C ASP A 260 -6.44 27.57 -14.67
N TRP A 261 -5.59 26.58 -14.36
CA TRP A 261 -5.57 25.96 -13.04
C TRP A 261 -4.63 26.66 -12.09
N PHE A 262 -5.14 26.94 -10.89
CA PHE A 262 -4.38 27.52 -9.79
C PHE A 262 -4.49 26.64 -8.54
N VAL A 263 -3.40 26.59 -7.79
CA VAL A 263 -3.31 25.94 -6.49
C VAL A 263 -3.13 26.99 -5.40
N ALA A 264 -3.93 26.91 -4.35
CA ALA A 264 -3.79 27.74 -3.15
C ALA A 264 -3.40 26.83 -1.97
N PRO A 265 -2.25 27.06 -1.33
CA PRO A 265 -1.83 26.21 -0.22
C PRO A 265 -2.76 26.41 0.98
N VAL A 266 -3.17 25.31 1.62
CA VAL A 266 -3.86 25.35 2.91
C VAL A 266 -2.80 25.22 4.00
N PRO A 267 -2.37 26.32 4.66
CA PRO A 267 -1.28 26.25 5.62
C PRO A 267 -1.70 25.44 6.84
N ALA A 268 -0.77 24.62 7.35
CA ALA A 268 -0.98 23.92 8.61
C ALA A 268 -1.23 24.93 9.74
N PRO A 269 -2.05 24.60 10.75
CA PRO A 269 -2.31 25.50 11.86
C PRO A 269 -1.00 25.86 12.61
N SER A 270 -0.72 27.15 12.74
CA SER A 270 0.52 27.65 13.38
C SER A 270 0.43 27.71 14.91
N GLY A 271 1.33 27.01 15.63
CA GLY A 271 1.53 27.11 17.08
C GLY A 271 1.20 25.84 17.88
N ARG A 272 1.84 25.66 19.04
CA ARG A 272 1.79 24.42 19.87
C ARG A 272 0.39 24.02 20.37
N SER A 273 -0.57 24.93 20.36
CA SER A 273 -1.94 24.73 20.89
C SER A 273 -2.99 24.57 19.79
N LYS A 274 -2.61 24.51 18.50
CA LYS A 274 -3.57 24.40 17.40
C LYS A 274 -3.76 22.95 16.96
N ALA A 275 -4.89 22.71 16.31
CA ALA A 275 -5.22 21.45 15.68
C ALA A 275 -4.10 21.01 14.71
N PRO A 276 -3.88 19.70 14.51
CA PRO A 276 -2.84 19.20 13.63
C PRO A 276 -3.22 19.45 12.17
N GLY A 277 -2.23 19.71 11.31
CA GLY A 277 -2.45 19.87 9.88
C GLY A 277 -2.80 18.55 9.18
N MET A 278 -2.25 17.44 9.64
CA MET A 278 -2.47 16.07 9.15
C MET A 278 -3.07 15.19 10.25
N GLY A 279 -3.72 14.10 9.87
CA GLY A 279 -4.46 13.25 10.81
C GLY A 279 -5.74 13.93 11.27
N ALA A 280 -6.36 14.67 10.36
CA ALA A 280 -7.53 15.48 10.62
C ALA A 280 -8.43 15.49 9.39
N VAL A 281 -9.72 15.75 9.62
CA VAL A 281 -10.62 16.17 8.56
C VAL A 281 -10.56 17.68 8.46
N VAL A 282 -10.14 18.17 7.30
CA VAL A 282 -9.99 19.60 7.01
C VAL A 282 -11.21 20.09 6.26
N THR A 283 -11.88 21.09 6.82
CA THR A 283 -13.06 21.72 6.23
C THR A 283 -12.75 23.15 5.83
N LEU A 284 -12.98 23.47 4.55
CA LEU A 284 -12.90 24.82 4.01
C LEU A 284 -14.28 25.49 4.04
N ALA A 285 -14.30 26.78 4.38
CA ALA A 285 -15.49 27.64 4.36
C ALA A 285 -15.10 29.06 3.94
N ASP A 286 -16.07 29.83 3.43
CA ASP A 286 -15.90 31.24 3.05
C ASP A 286 -14.64 31.48 2.18
N VAL A 287 -14.46 30.64 1.14
CA VAL A 287 -13.32 30.78 0.22
C VAL A 287 -13.60 31.95 -0.70
N LYS A 288 -12.73 32.96 -0.69
CA LYS A 288 -12.81 34.16 -1.51
C LYS A 288 -11.54 34.32 -2.32
N VAL A 289 -11.70 34.56 -3.61
CA VAL A 289 -10.62 34.80 -4.55
C VAL A 289 -10.65 36.26 -4.93
N ARG A 290 -9.54 36.97 -4.71
CA ARG A 290 -9.30 38.30 -5.25
C ARG A 290 -8.56 38.14 -6.58
N ASN A 291 -9.10 38.73 -7.64
CA ASN A 291 -8.47 38.71 -8.97
C ASN A 291 -7.55 39.93 -9.19
N SER A 292 -6.85 39.97 -10.32
CA SER A 292 -5.91 41.04 -10.68
C SER A 292 -6.56 42.42 -10.91
N PHE A 293 -7.88 42.48 -10.97
CA PHE A 293 -8.68 43.72 -11.04
C PHE A 293 -9.24 44.15 -9.68
N ASP A 294 -8.78 43.51 -8.59
CA ASP A 294 -9.26 43.71 -7.22
C ASP A 294 -10.74 43.36 -6.98
N GLU A 295 -11.36 42.64 -7.92
CA GLU A 295 -12.68 42.06 -7.71
C GLU A 295 -12.54 40.81 -6.82
N VAL A 296 -13.54 40.60 -5.96
CA VAL A 296 -13.55 39.50 -4.99
C VAL A 296 -14.74 38.59 -5.25
N ASP A 297 -14.43 37.40 -5.75
CA ASP A 297 -15.41 36.34 -5.96
C ASP A 297 -15.43 35.42 -4.76
N THR A 298 -16.63 35.12 -4.26
CA THR A 298 -16.78 34.03 -3.30
C THR A 298 -16.88 32.73 -4.08
N LEU A 299 -15.89 31.84 -3.90
CA LEU A 299 -15.98 30.48 -4.40
C LEU A 299 -17.06 29.77 -3.61
N LEU A 300 -18.24 29.77 -4.20
CA LEU A 300 -19.30 28.86 -3.83
C LEU A 300 -18.88 27.49 -4.36
N VAL A 301 -19.07 26.44 -3.55
CA VAL A 301 -19.21 25.11 -4.14
C VAL A 301 -20.31 25.28 -5.20
N PRO A 302 -20.07 24.96 -6.49
CA PRO A 302 -21.05 25.20 -7.56
C PRO A 302 -22.46 24.73 -7.13
N PRO A 303 -23.57 25.37 -7.56
CA PRO A 303 -24.93 24.98 -7.14
C PRO A 303 -25.23 23.55 -7.63
N GLY A 304 -26.12 22.73 -7.02
CA GLY A 304 -27.07 22.92 -5.90
C GLY A 304 -27.92 21.65 -5.63
N GLU A 305 -28.90 21.67 -4.72
CA GLU A 305 -29.78 20.51 -4.36
C GLU A 305 -30.53 19.84 -5.54
N GLY A 306 -30.40 20.35 -6.77
CA GLY A 306 -30.95 19.81 -8.01
C GLY A 306 -29.97 19.07 -8.92
N ASP A 307 -28.68 18.98 -8.58
CA ASP A 307 -27.75 18.15 -9.35
C ASP A 307 -27.97 16.66 -9.04
N ASP A 308 -27.91 15.84 -10.09
CA ASP A 308 -27.97 14.39 -9.93
C ASP A 308 -26.93 13.92 -8.90
N PRO A 309 -27.30 12.95 -8.05
CA PRO A 309 -26.37 12.48 -7.04
C PRO A 309 -25.17 11.82 -7.71
N ALA A 310 -23.97 12.01 -7.14
CA ALA A 310 -22.73 11.45 -7.69
C ALA A 310 -22.72 9.91 -7.68
N GLY A 311 -23.63 9.28 -6.93
CA GLY A 311 -23.92 7.86 -6.94
C GLY A 311 -25.33 7.58 -6.43
N PRO A 312 -25.87 6.36 -6.66
CA PRO A 312 -27.28 6.05 -6.40
C PRO A 312 -27.72 6.16 -4.93
N ASP A 313 -26.77 6.07 -3.98
CA ASP A 313 -27.04 6.11 -2.54
C ASP A 313 -26.69 7.47 -1.89
N GLU A 314 -26.53 8.52 -2.69
CA GLU A 314 -26.11 9.83 -2.20
C GLU A 314 -27.19 10.89 -2.36
N PRO A 315 -27.24 11.90 -1.48
CA PRO A 315 -28.08 13.06 -1.69
C PRO A 315 -27.61 13.84 -2.92
N THR A 316 -28.57 14.47 -3.60
CA THR A 316 -28.31 15.40 -4.70
C THR A 316 -27.32 16.50 -4.29
N GLY A 317 -26.53 16.98 -5.24
CA GLY A 317 -25.62 18.09 -5.01
C GLY A 317 -24.34 18.06 -5.85
N PRO A 318 -23.51 19.11 -5.72
CA PRO A 318 -22.51 19.45 -6.72
C PRO A 318 -21.34 18.49 -6.76
N TRP A 319 -21.09 17.85 -7.91
CA TRP A 319 -20.00 16.90 -8.08
C TRP A 319 -18.64 17.47 -7.60
N SER A 320 -17.82 16.62 -6.98
CA SER A 320 -16.46 16.96 -6.57
C SER A 320 -15.55 15.75 -6.79
N LEU A 321 -14.39 16.00 -7.41
CA LEU A 321 -13.35 15.01 -7.63
C LEU A 321 -12.68 14.58 -6.31
N PHE A 322 -12.30 15.56 -5.49
CA PHE A 322 -11.62 15.33 -4.21
C PHE A 322 -12.63 15.41 -3.07
N ARG A 323 -13.16 14.25 -2.68
CA ARG A 323 -14.13 14.16 -1.58
C ARG A 323 -14.03 12.84 -0.84
N THR A 324 -14.32 12.89 0.45
CA THR A 324 -14.53 11.68 1.26
C THR A 324 -16.04 11.45 1.39
N ARG A 325 -16.54 10.28 0.96
CA ARG A 325 -17.98 9.94 1.01
C ARG A 325 -18.51 10.11 2.44
N GLY A 326 -19.74 10.62 2.57
CA GLY A 326 -20.41 10.83 3.86
C GLY A 326 -19.99 12.10 4.62
N LEU A 327 -18.92 12.79 4.21
CA LEU A 327 -18.59 14.13 4.69
C LEU A 327 -19.19 15.21 3.79
N GLY A 328 -19.22 16.45 4.30
CA GLY A 328 -19.58 17.61 3.49
C GLY A 328 -18.56 17.85 2.37
N ARG A 329 -19.01 18.39 1.22
CA ARG A 329 -18.19 18.52 0.01
C ARG A 329 -16.96 19.42 0.14
N SER A 330 -16.93 20.29 1.16
CA SER A 330 -15.76 21.10 1.50
C SER A 330 -14.85 20.48 2.56
N SER A 331 -15.09 19.21 2.93
CA SER A 331 -14.35 18.47 3.95
C SER A 331 -13.60 17.30 3.34
N LEU A 332 -12.30 17.21 3.64
CA LEU A 332 -11.43 16.15 3.15
C LEU A 332 -10.66 15.51 4.30
N VAL A 333 -10.58 14.18 4.32
CA VAL A 333 -9.76 13.46 5.29
C VAL A 333 -8.30 13.55 4.84
N LEU A 334 -7.43 14.08 5.71
CA LEU A 334 -6.00 14.14 5.44
C LEU A 334 -5.24 13.26 6.43
N TRP A 335 -4.56 12.24 5.91
CA TRP A 335 -3.74 11.32 6.68
C TRP A 335 -2.28 11.77 6.68
N PRO A 336 -1.52 11.60 7.78
CA PRO A 336 -0.07 11.53 7.63
C PRO A 336 0.25 10.18 6.99
N THR A 337 0.88 10.21 5.83
CA THR A 337 1.31 9.01 5.11
C THR A 337 2.81 8.83 5.25
N ALA A 338 3.27 7.60 5.04
CA ALA A 338 4.69 7.34 4.94
C ALA A 338 5.19 7.77 3.55
N ALA A 339 5.60 9.03 3.40
CA ALA A 339 6.00 9.58 2.10
C ALA A 339 7.21 8.85 1.45
N THR A 340 8.21 8.46 2.25
CA THR A 340 9.42 7.76 1.78
C THR A 340 9.85 6.68 2.80
N PRO A 341 9.09 5.59 2.94
CA PRO A 341 9.41 4.55 3.90
C PRO A 341 10.62 3.74 3.44
N ILE A 342 11.44 3.31 4.40
CA ILE A 342 12.45 2.28 4.16
C ILE A 342 11.73 0.94 4.11
N THR A 343 11.82 0.28 2.96
CA THR A 343 11.19 -1.01 2.70
C THR A 343 12.18 -2.14 2.98
N GLY A 344 11.79 -3.06 3.86
CA GLY A 344 12.55 -4.27 4.15
C GLY A 344 12.38 -5.37 3.09
N PRO A 345 13.19 -6.45 3.17
CA PRO A 345 13.02 -7.61 2.30
C PRO A 345 11.67 -8.28 2.54
N VAL A 346 11.18 -8.99 1.51
CA VAL A 346 9.96 -9.81 1.59
C VAL A 346 10.19 -10.94 2.59
N LEU A 347 9.29 -11.04 3.57
CA LEU A 347 9.24 -12.11 4.56
C LEU A 347 8.40 -13.27 4.04
N ASP A 348 7.20 -12.98 3.55
CA ASP A 348 6.30 -14.00 3.01
C ASP A 348 5.87 -13.59 1.62
N ASP A 349 5.83 -14.56 0.72
CA ASP A 349 5.43 -14.40 -0.66
C ASP A 349 4.57 -15.59 -1.04
N ILE A 350 3.28 -15.35 -1.22
CA ILE A 350 2.29 -16.39 -1.48
C ILE A 350 1.50 -16.01 -2.72
N VAL A 351 1.48 -16.90 -3.70
CA VAL A 351 0.75 -16.72 -4.94
C VAL A 351 -0.52 -17.56 -4.93
N PHE A 352 -1.65 -16.92 -5.19
CA PHE A 352 -2.95 -17.55 -5.32
C PHE A 352 -3.41 -17.51 -6.77
N GLY A 353 -4.11 -18.56 -7.20
CA GLY A 353 -4.94 -18.47 -8.40
C GLY A 353 -5.75 -19.73 -8.64
N VAL A 354 -6.77 -19.56 -9.48
CA VAL A 354 -7.70 -20.62 -9.85
C VAL A 354 -7.12 -21.40 -11.01
N ASP A 355 -7.09 -22.71 -10.85
CA ASP A 355 -6.70 -23.69 -11.85
C ASP A 355 -7.98 -24.34 -12.36
N GLU A 356 -8.43 -23.87 -13.54
CA GLU A 356 -9.67 -24.32 -14.18
C GLU A 356 -9.61 -25.81 -14.57
N ASP A 357 -8.43 -26.32 -14.94
CA ASP A 357 -8.25 -27.72 -15.31
C ASP A 357 -8.40 -28.64 -14.09
N ALA A 358 -7.89 -28.20 -12.93
CA ALA A 358 -8.02 -28.94 -11.68
C ALA A 358 -9.34 -28.67 -10.93
N ASN A 359 -10.09 -27.63 -11.32
CA ASN A 359 -11.24 -27.09 -10.58
C ASN A 359 -10.91 -26.82 -9.10
N LEU A 360 -9.71 -26.28 -8.86
CA LEU A 360 -9.18 -25.94 -7.54
C LEU A 360 -8.55 -24.55 -7.57
N MET A 361 -8.51 -23.88 -6.44
CA MET A 361 -7.60 -22.75 -6.25
C MET A 361 -6.33 -23.23 -5.58
N TRP A 362 -5.17 -22.77 -6.05
CA TRP A 362 -3.89 -23.05 -5.41
C TRP A 362 -3.41 -21.83 -4.64
N ALA A 363 -2.82 -22.08 -3.47
CA ALA A 363 -1.90 -21.15 -2.81
C ALA A 363 -0.50 -21.75 -2.84
N VAL A 364 0.48 -20.99 -3.33
CA VAL A 364 1.86 -21.42 -3.51
C VAL A 364 2.74 -20.55 -2.62
N GLU A 365 3.40 -21.15 -1.63
CA GLU A 365 4.35 -20.42 -0.79
C GLU A 365 5.73 -20.38 -1.50
N GLU A 366 6.10 -19.22 -2.02
CA GLU A 366 7.40 -18.98 -2.64
C GLU A 366 8.46 -18.59 -1.60
N ARG A 367 8.01 -17.94 -0.52
CA ARG A 367 8.86 -17.49 0.59
C ARG A 367 8.08 -17.47 1.90
N VAL A 368 8.71 -17.89 3.00
CA VAL A 368 8.12 -17.84 4.35
C VAL A 368 9.16 -17.39 5.37
N ASP A 369 8.76 -16.48 6.26
CA ASP A 369 9.63 -15.91 7.31
C ASP A 369 11.00 -15.38 6.79
N GLY A 370 11.07 -14.98 5.52
CA GLY A 370 12.24 -14.44 4.82
C GLY A 370 13.10 -15.49 4.11
N LEU A 371 12.76 -16.77 4.23
CA LEU A 371 13.46 -17.88 3.58
C LEU A 371 12.78 -18.23 2.26
N PRO A 372 13.50 -18.22 1.12
CA PRO A 372 12.94 -18.70 -0.13
C PRO A 372 12.67 -20.20 0.00
N LEU A 373 11.47 -20.62 -0.42
CA LEU A 373 11.11 -22.02 -0.57
C LEU A 373 11.48 -22.57 -1.95
N ALA A 374 12.10 -21.71 -2.79
CA ALA A 374 12.53 -21.93 -4.16
C ALA A 374 12.90 -23.38 -4.45
N SER A 375 12.00 -23.99 -5.24
CA SER A 375 12.11 -25.25 -5.98
C SER A 375 13.40 -26.05 -5.75
N GLY A 376 13.43 -26.82 -4.66
CA GLY A 376 14.46 -27.83 -4.42
C GLY A 376 14.58 -28.85 -5.57
N ALA A 377 15.49 -29.81 -5.44
CA ALA A 377 15.67 -30.88 -6.43
C ALA A 377 14.33 -31.54 -6.84
N GLU A 378 13.40 -31.69 -5.89
CA GLU A 378 12.06 -32.24 -6.12
C GLU A 378 11.19 -31.40 -7.06
N ALA A 379 11.20 -30.07 -6.94
CA ALA A 379 10.42 -29.20 -7.80
C ALA A 379 11.04 -29.06 -9.21
N ARG A 380 12.39 -29.07 -9.30
CA ARG A 380 13.09 -29.16 -10.59
C ARG A 380 12.80 -30.49 -11.29
N GLN A 381 12.76 -31.59 -10.54
CA GLN A 381 12.37 -32.89 -11.07
C GLN A 381 10.92 -32.87 -11.57
N ALA A 382 9.99 -32.31 -10.80
CA ALA A 382 8.58 -32.16 -11.21
C ALA A 382 8.42 -31.37 -12.52
N LEU A 383 9.17 -30.27 -12.70
CA LEU A 383 9.18 -29.48 -13.93
C LEU A 383 9.85 -30.23 -15.11
N ALA A 384 10.90 -30.99 -14.85
CA ALA A 384 11.64 -31.75 -15.87
C ALA A 384 10.83 -32.94 -16.40
N ASP A 385 10.05 -33.61 -15.54
CA ASP A 385 9.17 -34.72 -15.93
C ASP A 385 8.16 -34.32 -17.03
N GLY A 386 7.88 -33.03 -17.20
CA GLY A 386 6.98 -32.51 -18.24
C GLY A 386 7.59 -32.31 -19.64
N ARG A 387 8.90 -32.55 -19.86
CA ARG A 387 9.62 -32.06 -21.07
C ARG A 387 10.46 -33.06 -21.88
N SER A 388 10.47 -34.35 -21.57
CA SER A 388 11.43 -35.31 -22.16
C SER A 388 10.90 -36.00 -23.45
N THR A 389 11.75 -36.35 -24.45
CA THR A 389 11.38 -37.04 -25.73
C THR A 389 12.38 -38.13 -26.26
N GLY A 390 12.68 -39.18 -25.48
CA GLY A 390 13.48 -40.37 -25.88
C GLY A 390 12.67 -41.66 -26.11
N SER A 391 13.35 -42.81 -26.30
CA SER A 391 12.77 -44.17 -26.38
C SER A 391 12.82 -44.86 -25.01
N ARG A 392 11.70 -45.45 -24.56
CA ARG A 392 11.32 -45.41 -23.11
C ARG A 392 10.69 -46.69 -22.61
N GLU A 393 11.05 -47.10 -21.41
CA GLU A 393 10.19 -47.92 -20.56
C GLU A 393 9.20 -47.03 -19.81
N PHE A 394 8.00 -47.53 -19.53
CA PHE A 394 6.92 -46.71 -19.00
C PHE A 394 6.30 -47.34 -17.74
N ARG A 395 6.15 -46.54 -16.68
CA ARG A 395 5.38 -46.85 -15.47
C ARG A 395 4.14 -45.96 -15.41
N TRP A 396 2.98 -46.57 -15.18
CA TRP A 396 1.77 -45.81 -14.85
C TRP A 396 1.86 -45.20 -13.46
N LEU A 397 1.51 -43.92 -13.35
CA LEU A 397 1.40 -43.16 -12.11
C LEU A 397 -0.03 -42.58 -12.01
N PRO A 398 -0.70 -42.75 -10.85
CA PRO A 398 -2.01 -42.13 -10.63
C PRO A 398 -2.00 -40.61 -10.80
N THR A 399 -0.88 -39.95 -10.48
CA THR A 399 -0.72 -38.49 -10.58
C THR A 399 0.74 -38.08 -10.76
N SER A 400 0.99 -36.95 -11.41
CA SER A 400 2.31 -36.30 -11.44
C SER A 400 2.70 -35.75 -10.07
N THR A 401 4.00 -35.50 -9.86
CA THR A 401 4.46 -34.91 -8.60
C THR A 401 4.21 -33.41 -8.59
N LEU A 402 3.27 -32.94 -7.76
CA LEU A 402 3.11 -31.51 -7.49
C LEU A 402 4.35 -30.99 -6.74
N PRO A 403 4.88 -29.79 -7.01
CA PRO A 403 5.97 -29.22 -6.21
C PRO A 403 5.59 -29.10 -4.71
N PRO A 404 6.56 -29.11 -3.79
CA PRO A 404 6.30 -28.82 -2.38
C PRO A 404 5.71 -27.40 -2.22
N HIS A 405 5.01 -27.16 -1.11
CA HIS A 405 4.42 -25.85 -0.75
C HIS A 405 3.27 -25.34 -1.63
N TRP A 406 2.67 -26.23 -2.41
CA TRP A 406 1.38 -26.00 -3.07
C TRP A 406 0.23 -26.52 -2.19
N HIS A 407 -0.70 -25.63 -1.87
CA HIS A 407 -1.81 -25.88 -0.96
C HIS A 407 -3.14 -25.70 -1.69
N PRO A 408 -3.98 -26.75 -1.79
CA PRO A 408 -5.23 -26.69 -2.52
C PRO A 408 -6.30 -25.99 -1.68
N TYR A 409 -7.18 -25.29 -2.36
CA TYR A 409 -8.41 -24.74 -1.84
C TYR A 409 -9.56 -25.21 -2.71
N ARG A 410 -10.58 -25.79 -2.07
CA ARG A 410 -11.78 -26.26 -2.74
C ARG A 410 -12.95 -25.33 -2.42
N GLY A 411 -13.74 -25.00 -3.43
CA GLY A 411 -15.02 -24.31 -3.21
C GLY A 411 -15.99 -25.22 -2.46
N VAL A 412 -16.42 -24.80 -1.26
CA VAL A 412 -17.38 -25.53 -0.42
C VAL A 412 -18.51 -24.58 -0.01
N PRO A 413 -19.78 -24.98 -0.15
CA PRO A 413 -20.89 -24.18 0.35
C PRO A 413 -20.91 -24.22 1.89
N ILE A 414 -20.79 -23.07 2.55
CA ILE A 414 -20.91 -22.97 4.02
C ILE A 414 -21.96 -21.92 4.35
N ASN A 415 -23.15 -22.35 4.81
CA ASN A 415 -24.21 -21.45 5.28
C ASN A 415 -24.54 -20.29 4.30
N ALA A 416 -24.52 -20.58 2.99
CA ALA A 416 -24.96 -19.70 1.89
C ALA A 416 -24.15 -18.39 1.69
N PRO A 417 -22.82 -18.45 1.83
CA PRO A 417 -21.99 -18.31 0.62
C PRO A 417 -20.99 -19.46 0.41
N THR A 418 -20.59 -19.70 -0.85
CA THR A 418 -19.47 -20.61 -1.16
C THR A 418 -18.17 -19.94 -0.71
N VAL A 419 -17.33 -20.70 -0.01
CA VAL A 419 -15.99 -20.25 0.41
C VAL A 419 -14.95 -21.23 -0.10
N PHE A 420 -13.71 -20.77 -0.20
CA PHE A 420 -12.56 -21.62 -0.46
C PHE A 420 -12.03 -22.21 0.85
N GLU A 421 -12.11 -23.53 1.01
CA GLU A 421 -11.56 -24.26 2.15
C GLU A 421 -10.24 -24.92 1.78
N GLN A 422 -9.19 -24.61 2.55
CA GLN A 422 -7.86 -25.21 2.39
C GLN A 422 -7.88 -26.71 2.72
N GLY A 423 -7.38 -27.52 1.78
CA GLY A 423 -7.14 -28.95 1.95
C GLY A 423 -5.66 -29.30 2.11
N LEU A 424 -5.38 -30.60 2.19
CA LEU A 424 -4.03 -31.16 2.12
C LEU A 424 -3.92 -32.07 0.89
N VAL A 425 -2.78 -32.03 0.21
CA VAL A 425 -2.47 -32.93 -0.90
C VAL A 425 -1.91 -34.24 -0.35
N ALA A 426 -2.35 -35.37 -0.87
CA ALA A 426 -1.73 -36.67 -0.59
C ALA A 426 -0.59 -36.95 -1.58
N ASN A 427 0.53 -37.46 -1.07
CA ASN A 427 1.63 -37.97 -1.89
C ASN A 427 1.39 -39.46 -2.22
N PHE A 428 1.29 -39.78 -3.51
CA PHE A 428 1.08 -41.13 -4.03
C PHE A 428 2.37 -41.81 -4.55
N SER A 429 3.52 -41.11 -4.53
CA SER A 429 4.80 -41.64 -5.06
C SER A 429 5.33 -42.88 -4.32
N THR A 430 4.90 -43.10 -3.07
CA THR A 430 5.37 -44.19 -2.21
C THR A 430 4.42 -45.39 -2.13
N GLY A 431 3.42 -45.48 -3.03
CA GLY A 431 2.43 -46.58 -3.08
C GLY A 431 1.33 -46.52 -2.01
N THR A 432 1.64 -46.04 -0.80
CA THR A 432 0.63 -45.67 0.21
C THR A 432 0.42 -44.16 0.25
N PRO A 433 -0.81 -43.65 0.13
CA PRO A 433 -1.09 -42.22 0.21
C PRO A 433 -0.71 -41.66 1.58
N LYS A 434 0.19 -40.67 1.61
CA LYS A 434 0.55 -39.93 2.83
C LYS A 434 0.21 -38.45 2.68
N PRO A 435 -0.46 -37.80 3.65
CA PRO A 435 -0.74 -36.38 3.57
C PRO A 435 0.58 -35.59 3.58
N ARG A 436 0.70 -34.60 2.70
CA ARG A 436 1.81 -33.66 2.72
C ARG A 436 1.70 -32.70 3.91
N PRO A 437 2.82 -32.12 4.37
CA PRO A 437 2.78 -31.05 5.35
C PRO A 437 1.93 -29.88 4.86
N GLY A 438 1.18 -29.26 5.79
CA GLY A 438 0.41 -28.05 5.51
C GLY A 438 1.30 -26.80 5.37
N PRO A 439 0.67 -25.61 5.23
CA PRO A 439 1.37 -24.35 5.01
C PRO A 439 2.30 -23.94 6.16
N LEU A 440 3.40 -23.28 5.79
CA LEU A 440 4.42 -22.80 6.72
C LEU A 440 4.17 -21.35 7.17
N SER A 441 3.55 -20.51 6.35
CA SER A 441 3.22 -19.12 6.67
C SER A 441 1.99 -19.05 7.57
N ASP A 442 2.04 -18.22 8.61
CA ASP A 442 0.87 -17.92 9.46
C ASP A 442 -0.22 -17.12 8.73
N LEU A 443 0.04 -16.62 7.51
CA LEU A 443 -0.94 -15.90 6.70
C LEU A 443 -2.03 -16.82 6.11
N ILE A 444 -1.70 -18.10 5.86
CA ILE A 444 -2.63 -19.09 5.28
C ILE A 444 -2.70 -20.37 6.10
N ARG A 445 -2.03 -20.41 7.25
CA ARG A 445 -2.08 -21.54 8.18
C ARG A 445 -3.20 -21.33 9.18
N SER A 446 -4.14 -22.25 9.20
CA SER A 446 -5.20 -22.29 10.21
C SER A 446 -4.81 -23.20 11.39
N THR A 447 -5.60 -23.14 12.46
CA THR A 447 -5.52 -24.10 13.58
C THR A 447 -5.66 -25.54 13.07
N PRO A 448 -4.98 -26.53 13.68
CA PRO A 448 -4.89 -27.90 13.16
C PRO A 448 -6.23 -28.62 12.86
N SER A 449 -7.35 -28.11 13.38
CA SER A 449 -8.68 -28.72 13.26
C SER A 449 -9.56 -28.14 12.14
N LYS A 450 -9.18 -27.04 11.48
CA LYS A 450 -9.98 -26.42 10.40
C LYS A 450 -9.03 -25.88 9.33
N GLY A 451 -9.27 -26.13 8.04
CA GLY A 451 -8.50 -25.49 6.96
C GLY A 451 -8.63 -23.97 7.00
N HIS A 452 -7.68 -23.25 6.40
CA HIS A 452 -7.86 -21.82 6.16
C HIS A 452 -9.06 -21.59 5.23
N LEU A 453 -9.94 -20.65 5.60
CA LEU A 453 -11.11 -20.29 4.83
C LEU A 453 -10.87 -18.95 4.15
N LEU A 454 -11.10 -18.92 2.83
CA LEU A 454 -11.02 -17.73 2.01
C LEU A 454 -12.40 -17.41 1.42
N ASP A 455 -12.75 -16.14 1.38
CA ASP A 455 -13.92 -15.67 0.65
C ASP A 455 -13.71 -15.95 -0.85
N LEU A 456 -14.77 -16.33 -1.57
CA LEU A 456 -14.72 -16.63 -2.99
C LEU A 456 -14.22 -15.44 -3.82
N HIS A 457 -14.54 -14.22 -3.37
CA HIS A 457 -14.15 -12.98 -4.03
C HIS A 457 -12.79 -12.44 -3.55
N ALA A 458 -12.12 -13.11 -2.61
CA ALA A 458 -10.81 -12.67 -2.12
C ALA A 458 -9.72 -12.77 -3.19
N VAL A 459 -9.86 -13.72 -4.14
CA VAL A 459 -8.90 -13.96 -5.22
C VAL A 459 -9.58 -13.69 -6.56
N PRO A 460 -9.11 -12.71 -7.36
CA PRO A 460 -9.63 -12.49 -8.70
C PRO A 460 -9.21 -13.64 -9.63
N TYR A 461 -9.91 -13.79 -10.75
CA TYR A 461 -9.66 -14.86 -11.71
C TYR A 461 -8.19 -14.94 -12.20
N GLN A 462 -7.55 -13.79 -12.41
CA GLN A 462 -6.15 -13.71 -12.86
C GLN A 462 -5.14 -14.10 -11.78
N GLY A 463 -5.59 -14.32 -10.53
CA GLY A 463 -4.75 -14.63 -9.38
C GLY A 463 -4.34 -13.40 -8.56
N LEU A 464 -3.74 -13.68 -7.40
CA LEU A 464 -3.36 -12.69 -6.40
C LEU A 464 -2.00 -13.05 -5.81
N ARG A 465 -1.13 -12.07 -5.61
CA ARG A 465 0.09 -12.23 -4.82
C ARG A 465 -0.06 -11.55 -3.46
N LEU A 466 0.14 -12.29 -2.39
CA LEU A 466 0.16 -11.79 -1.02
C LEU A 466 1.60 -11.73 -0.52
N GLU A 467 2.07 -10.52 -0.24
CA GLU A 467 3.41 -10.27 0.28
C GLU A 467 3.35 -9.73 1.70
N ARG A 468 4.31 -10.13 2.55
CA ARG A 468 4.52 -9.50 3.86
C ARG A 468 5.95 -8.98 3.98
N ARG A 469 6.13 -7.74 4.44
CA ARG A 469 7.45 -7.12 4.63
C ARG A 469 7.46 -6.09 5.75
N TYR A 470 8.63 -5.79 6.30
CA TYR A 470 8.77 -4.69 7.25
C TYR A 470 8.82 -3.34 6.51
N MET A 471 8.14 -2.35 7.07
CA MET A 471 8.18 -0.96 6.63
C MET A 471 8.62 -0.08 7.79
N LEU A 472 9.56 0.84 7.55
CA LEU A 472 10.06 1.78 8.54
C LEU A 472 9.92 3.22 8.02
N ALA A 473 9.15 4.04 8.71
CA ALA A 473 8.95 5.45 8.39
C ALA A 473 9.21 6.33 9.61
N ARG A 474 9.12 7.65 9.42
CA ARG A 474 9.16 8.64 10.49
C ARG A 474 7.76 9.15 10.77
N CYS A 475 7.41 9.22 12.05
CA CYS A 475 6.26 9.98 12.53
C CYS A 475 6.47 11.48 12.31
N THR A 476 5.40 12.27 12.40
CA THR A 476 5.48 13.74 12.30
C THR A 476 6.30 14.38 13.44
N ASP A 477 6.54 13.65 14.53
CA ASP A 477 7.43 14.04 15.64
C ASP A 477 8.88 13.53 15.49
N GLY A 478 9.22 12.93 14.34
CA GLY A 478 10.55 12.40 14.02
C GLY A 478 10.87 11.03 14.63
N ARG A 479 9.98 10.45 15.46
CA ARG A 479 10.18 9.09 16.00
C ARG A 479 9.98 8.04 14.90
N PRO A 480 10.70 6.90 14.97
CA PRO A 480 10.51 5.83 14.00
C PRO A 480 9.18 5.09 14.23
N ALA A 481 8.48 4.77 13.14
CA ALA A 481 7.34 3.85 13.11
C ALA A 481 7.73 2.62 12.28
N LEU A 482 7.71 1.44 12.92
CA LEU A 482 7.98 0.15 12.27
C LEU A 482 6.68 -0.68 12.30
N TRP A 483 6.31 -1.25 11.16
CA TRP A 483 5.19 -2.19 11.05
C TRP A 483 5.49 -3.27 10.01
N ARG A 484 4.69 -4.34 10.00
CA ARG A 484 4.72 -5.32 8.91
C ARG A 484 3.54 -5.10 7.99
N GLN A 485 3.81 -4.57 6.81
CA GLN A 485 2.82 -4.45 5.76
C GLN A 485 2.53 -5.83 5.20
N ARG A 486 1.23 -6.16 5.07
CA ARG A 486 0.75 -7.23 4.21
C ARG A 486 0.12 -6.57 2.99
N ARG A 487 0.60 -6.88 1.80
CA ARG A 487 0.11 -6.27 0.57
C ARG A 487 -0.38 -7.33 -0.38
N THR A 488 -1.53 -7.09 -0.99
CA THR A 488 -2.01 -7.92 -2.10
C THR A 488 -1.84 -7.20 -3.42
N VAL A 489 -1.36 -7.91 -4.43
CA VAL A 489 -1.16 -7.38 -5.79
C VAL A 489 -1.83 -8.33 -6.78
N PRO A 490 -2.72 -7.86 -7.67
CA PRO A 490 -3.27 -8.70 -8.73
C PRO A 490 -2.17 -9.27 -9.62
N LEU A 491 -2.35 -10.50 -10.08
CA LEU A 491 -1.45 -11.13 -11.04
C LEU A 491 -1.95 -10.95 -12.47
N LEU A 492 -1.03 -11.05 -13.42
CA LEU A 492 -1.37 -11.10 -14.85
C LEU A 492 -1.85 -12.49 -15.28
N ALA A 493 -1.39 -13.53 -14.57
CA ALA A 493 -1.77 -14.91 -14.80
C ALA A 493 -1.69 -15.71 -13.49
N PRO A 494 -2.58 -16.71 -13.29
CA PRO A 494 -2.54 -17.57 -12.12
C PRO A 494 -1.32 -18.51 -12.14
N PRO A 495 -0.90 -19.05 -10.99
CA PRO A 495 0.12 -20.09 -10.94
C PRO A 495 -0.38 -21.37 -11.62
N ALA A 496 0.45 -21.98 -12.47
CA ALA A 496 0.13 -23.24 -13.14
C ALA A 496 0.70 -24.44 -12.37
N SER A 497 -0.17 -25.32 -11.87
CA SER A 497 0.23 -26.48 -11.06
C SER A 497 0.93 -27.57 -11.87
N HIS A 498 0.63 -27.64 -13.17
CA HIS A 498 0.98 -28.74 -14.07
C HIS A 498 0.57 -30.12 -13.53
N LEU A 499 -0.41 -30.18 -12.61
CA LEU A 499 -0.91 -31.42 -12.05
C LEU A 499 -1.62 -32.22 -13.14
N ARG A 500 -1.20 -33.48 -13.32
CA ARG A 500 -1.79 -34.42 -14.26
C ARG A 500 -2.21 -35.68 -13.52
N PHE A 501 -3.28 -36.30 -13.99
CA PHE A 501 -3.76 -37.60 -13.52
C PHE A 501 -3.54 -38.65 -14.61
N ASP A 502 -3.46 -39.92 -14.21
CA ASP A 502 -3.29 -41.06 -15.11
C ASP A 502 -2.10 -40.90 -16.07
N VAL A 503 -0.94 -40.57 -15.49
CA VAL A 503 0.28 -40.26 -16.23
C VAL A 503 1.06 -41.54 -16.48
N ILE A 504 1.44 -41.78 -17.73
CA ILE A 504 2.44 -42.78 -18.06
C ILE A 504 3.82 -42.09 -18.01
N ARG A 505 4.62 -42.39 -16.99
CA ARG A 505 5.96 -41.83 -16.79
C ARG A 505 7.03 -42.78 -17.30
N GLU A 506 8.07 -42.24 -17.91
CA GLU A 506 9.25 -43.03 -18.28
C GLU A 506 9.93 -43.60 -17.02
N ALA A 507 10.20 -44.91 -16.99
CA ALA A 507 10.97 -45.53 -15.94
C ALA A 507 12.44 -45.04 -16.03
N PRO A 508 13.12 -44.78 -14.90
CA PRO A 508 14.54 -44.42 -14.96
C PRO A 508 15.32 -45.55 -15.63
N VAL A 509 16.25 -45.19 -16.51
CA VAL A 509 17.21 -46.14 -17.09
C VAL A 509 18.02 -46.72 -15.93
N GLU A 510 17.97 -48.03 -15.72
CA GLU A 510 18.92 -48.69 -14.82
C GLU A 510 20.34 -48.49 -15.38
N GLU A 511 21.21 -47.81 -14.62
CA GLU A 511 22.66 -47.77 -14.88
C GLU A 511 23.34 -49.08 -14.46
#